data_AF-I7AM20-F1
#
_entry.id   AF-I7AM20-F1
#
_cell.length_a   1.000
_cell.length_b   1.000
_cell.length_c   1.000
_cell.angle_alpha   90.00
_cell.angle_beta   90.00
_cell.angle_gamma   90.00
#
_symmetry.space_group_name_H-M   'P 1'
#
loop_
_entity.id
_entity.type
_entity.pdbx_description
1 polymer ?
#
loop_
_entity_poly.entity_id
_entity_poly.type
_entity_poly.pdbx_seq_one_letter_code
_entity_poly.pdbx_strand_id
1 'polypeptide(L)'
;MAKFRYLSASKEILKGVLLIFCVYGATDYSQPKEWVDFVNNLAGGSHIYITQLSLYMTIITLVLSYCVKHMGVSSIKEIYRDFLSITLPMEGLVTTVFWTLNSIDPTLLKNKELYTAGVRTPLICEVSLHLFPFIVLLVDQVGVNIYEKKRHYWFFGIFGFTYFIVIHHFQKLNDYWIYPFLGYMTILMRAVLVFTAVLLVVGYYKLFMQFSRVTNTRMYPKTLKKKLM
;
A
#
# COMPACT_ATOMS: atom_id res chain seq x y z
N MET A 1 12.73 -31.02 11.38
CA MET A 1 11.31 -30.62 11.46
C MET A 1 11.05 -29.43 12.40
N ALA A 2 11.62 -29.39 13.61
CA ALA A 2 11.38 -28.30 14.57
C ALA A 2 11.74 -26.89 14.03
N LYS A 3 12.93 -26.72 13.41
CA LYS A 3 13.39 -25.43 12.84
C LYS A 3 12.41 -24.81 11.84
N PHE A 4 11.72 -25.63 11.03
CA PHE A 4 10.73 -25.16 10.06
C PHE A 4 9.43 -24.66 10.73
N ARG A 5 9.03 -25.30 11.83
CA ARG A 5 7.87 -24.86 12.63
C ARG A 5 8.11 -23.50 13.29
N TYR A 6 9.29 -23.27 13.87
CA TYR A 6 9.65 -21.97 14.49
C TYR A 6 9.69 -20.82 13.46
N LEU A 7 10.24 -21.08 12.27
CA LEU A 7 10.25 -20.10 11.18
C LEU A 7 8.83 -19.76 10.70
N SER A 8 7.93 -20.76 10.64
CA SER A 8 6.53 -20.52 10.30
C SER A 8 5.81 -19.70 11.39
N ALA A 9 6.04 -20.00 12.67
CA ALA A 9 5.39 -19.29 13.77
C ALA A 9 5.85 -17.83 13.88
N SER A 10 7.16 -17.58 13.80
CA SER A 10 7.73 -16.22 13.83
C SER A 10 7.23 -15.36 12.68
N LYS A 11 7.10 -15.93 11.47
CA LYS A 11 6.51 -15.25 10.31
C LYS A 11 5.08 -14.78 10.59
N GLU A 12 4.23 -15.64 11.14
CA GLU A 12 2.84 -15.29 11.41
C GLU A 12 2.71 -14.30 12.58
N ILE A 13 3.57 -14.39 13.61
CA ILE A 13 3.64 -13.39 14.68
C ILE A 13 4.04 -12.02 14.10
N LEU A 14 5.09 -11.97 13.29
CA LEU A 14 5.53 -10.73 12.64
C LEU A 14 4.40 -10.12 11.79
N LYS A 15 3.70 -10.95 11.01
CA LYS A 15 2.55 -10.48 10.22
C LYS A 15 1.43 -9.92 11.10
N GLY A 16 1.10 -10.59 12.20
CA GLY A 16 0.09 -10.12 13.14
C GLY A 16 0.45 -8.77 13.75
N VAL A 17 1.71 -8.61 14.19
CA VAL A 17 2.22 -7.34 14.73
C VAL A 17 2.16 -6.23 13.68
N LEU A 18 2.63 -6.48 12.45
CA LEU A 18 2.59 -5.49 11.38
C LEU A 18 1.16 -5.14 10.96
N LEU A 19 0.23 -6.11 10.97
CA LEU A 19 -1.20 -5.85 10.74
C LEU A 19 -1.79 -4.92 11.81
N ILE A 20 -1.44 -5.12 13.09
CA ILE A 20 -1.88 -4.22 14.17
C ILE A 20 -1.38 -2.80 13.90
N PHE A 21 -0.13 -2.63 13.48
CA PHE A 21 0.37 -1.31 13.10
C PHE A 21 -0.33 -0.73 11.86
N CYS A 22 -0.67 -1.55 10.87
CA CYS A 22 -1.46 -1.09 9.71
C CYS A 22 -2.83 -0.58 10.14
N VAL A 23 -3.51 -1.31 11.05
CA VAL A 23 -4.80 -0.88 11.61
C VAL A 23 -4.63 0.39 12.43
N TYR A 24 -3.59 0.48 13.28
CA TYR A 24 -3.27 1.69 14.03
C TYR A 24 -3.06 2.90 13.10
N GLY A 25 -2.23 2.76 12.07
CA GLY A 25 -1.99 3.80 11.05
C GLY A 25 -3.26 4.22 10.33
N ALA A 26 -4.22 3.31 10.14
CA ALA A 26 -5.48 3.61 9.49
C ALA A 26 -6.45 4.44 10.36
N THR A 27 -6.15 4.65 11.64
CA THR A 27 -6.98 5.43 12.57
C THR A 27 -6.45 6.83 12.79
N ASP A 28 -7.36 7.76 13.10
CA ASP A 28 -7.04 9.15 13.48
C ASP A 28 -6.15 9.23 14.73
N TYR A 29 -6.21 8.21 15.62
CA TYR A 29 -5.33 8.11 16.80
C TYR A 29 -3.84 8.04 16.47
N SER A 30 -3.48 7.68 15.24
CA SER A 30 -2.09 7.69 14.80
C SER A 30 -1.57 9.08 14.42
N GLN A 31 -2.44 10.09 14.35
CA GLN A 31 -2.07 11.41 13.86
C GLN A 31 -2.15 12.48 14.96
N PRO A 32 -1.36 13.57 14.85
CA PRO A 32 -1.54 14.75 15.69
C PRO A 32 -2.97 15.30 15.57
N LYS A 33 -3.53 15.78 16.66
CA LYS A 33 -4.92 16.26 16.70
C LYS A 33 -5.15 17.39 15.70
N GLU A 34 -4.20 18.32 15.59
CA GLU A 34 -4.26 19.46 14.67
C GLU A 34 -4.34 19.01 13.21
N TRP A 35 -3.67 17.90 12.88
CA TRP A 35 -3.77 17.30 11.55
C TRP A 35 -5.12 16.66 11.31
N VAL A 36 -5.64 15.91 12.29
CA VAL A 36 -6.97 15.29 12.21
C VAL A 36 -8.05 16.36 12.03
N ASP A 37 -8.01 17.43 12.83
CA ASP A 37 -8.95 18.55 12.75
C ASP A 37 -8.85 19.24 11.37
N PHE A 38 -7.64 19.46 10.85
CA PHE A 38 -7.45 20.00 9.50
C PHE A 38 -8.07 19.09 8.44
N VAL A 39 -7.77 17.79 8.46
CA VAL A 39 -8.24 16.83 7.45
C VAL A 39 -9.76 16.64 7.52
N ASN A 40 -10.36 16.62 8.71
CA ASN A 40 -11.80 16.47 8.88
C ASN A 40 -12.60 17.66 8.34
N ASN A 41 -11.97 18.83 8.20
CA ASN A 41 -12.57 20.00 7.55
C ASN A 41 -12.46 19.97 6.02
N LEU A 42 -11.69 19.05 5.45
CA LEU A 42 -11.59 18.88 3.99
C LEU A 42 -12.70 17.97 3.49
N ALA A 43 -13.31 18.33 2.36
CA ALA A 43 -14.16 17.41 1.62
C ALA A 43 -13.38 16.14 1.27
N GLY A 44 -13.96 14.98 1.61
CA GLY A 44 -13.35 13.65 1.41
C GLY A 44 -12.46 13.17 2.56
N GLY A 45 -12.06 14.05 3.49
CA GLY A 45 -11.29 13.69 4.68
C GLY A 45 -9.98 12.97 4.37
N SER A 46 -9.61 12.01 5.23
CA SER A 46 -8.40 11.19 5.06
C SER A 46 -8.53 10.13 3.95
N HIS A 47 -9.75 9.86 3.47
CA HIS A 47 -10.03 8.76 2.54
C HIS A 47 -9.63 9.03 1.09
N ILE A 48 -9.30 10.29 0.76
CA ILE A 48 -8.85 10.69 -0.58
C ILE A 48 -7.34 10.49 -0.78
N TYR A 49 -6.58 10.21 0.28
CA TYR A 49 -5.14 9.97 0.18
C TYR A 49 -4.87 8.56 -0.35
N ILE A 50 -4.00 8.44 -1.36
CA ILE A 50 -3.60 7.15 -1.94
C ILE A 50 -2.97 6.22 -0.90
N THR A 51 -2.24 6.77 0.08
CA THR A 51 -1.71 6.03 1.23
C THR A 51 -2.82 5.33 1.98
N GLN A 52 -3.92 6.04 2.27
CA GLN A 52 -5.03 5.49 3.04
C GLN A 52 -5.81 4.44 2.24
N LEU A 53 -6.05 4.70 0.95
CA LEU A 53 -6.68 3.73 0.05
C LEU A 53 -5.86 2.44 -0.06
N SER A 54 -4.54 2.56 -0.22
CA SER A 54 -3.63 1.42 -0.28
C SER A 54 -3.60 0.65 1.05
N LEU A 55 -3.59 1.37 2.17
CA LEU A 55 -3.63 0.77 3.51
C LEU A 55 -4.91 -0.05 3.75
N TYR A 56 -6.06 0.46 3.31
CA TYR A 56 -7.31 -0.31 3.35
C TYR A 56 -7.23 -1.58 2.51
N MET A 57 -6.68 -1.48 1.29
CA MET A 57 -6.44 -2.65 0.44
C MET A 57 -5.48 -3.64 1.11
N THR A 58 -4.47 -3.17 1.84
CA THR A 58 -3.53 -4.00 2.60
C THR A 58 -4.23 -4.76 3.71
N ILE A 59 -5.04 -4.08 4.53
CA ILE A 59 -5.81 -4.71 5.61
C ILE A 59 -6.75 -5.77 5.04
N ILE A 60 -7.51 -5.45 3.98
CA ILE A 60 -8.39 -6.40 3.29
C ILE A 60 -7.60 -7.60 2.76
N THR A 61 -6.46 -7.36 2.11
CA THR A 61 -5.59 -8.43 1.56
C THR A 61 -5.12 -9.38 2.65
N LEU A 62 -4.76 -8.86 3.83
CA LEU A 62 -4.32 -9.67 4.96
C LEU A 62 -5.47 -10.45 5.59
N VAL A 63 -6.65 -9.86 5.74
CA VAL A 63 -7.86 -10.57 6.19
C VAL A 63 -8.18 -11.73 5.25
N LEU A 64 -8.19 -11.48 3.93
CA LEU A 64 -8.36 -12.54 2.92
C LEU A 64 -7.28 -13.62 3.05
N SER A 65 -6.03 -13.24 3.30
CA SER A 65 -4.96 -14.20 3.56
C SER A 65 -5.25 -15.07 4.78
N TYR A 66 -5.75 -14.50 5.89
CA TYR A 66 -6.07 -15.28 7.09
C TYR A 66 -7.22 -16.27 6.83
N CYS A 67 -8.28 -15.82 6.14
CA CYS A 67 -9.39 -16.68 5.76
C CYS A 67 -8.94 -17.86 4.87
N VAL A 68 -8.08 -17.61 3.89
CA VAL A 68 -7.60 -18.67 2.98
C VAL A 68 -6.62 -19.61 3.67
N LYS A 69 -5.61 -19.09 4.39
CA LYS A 69 -4.50 -19.89 4.92
C LYS A 69 -4.82 -20.60 6.22
N HIS A 70 -5.67 -20.02 7.07
CA HIS A 70 -5.92 -20.53 8.42
C HIS A 70 -7.35 -21.06 8.61
N MET A 71 -8.33 -20.48 7.91
CA MET A 71 -9.73 -20.95 7.99
C MET A 71 -10.09 -21.93 6.87
N GLY A 72 -9.20 -22.15 5.89
CA GLY A 72 -9.41 -23.12 4.81
C GLY A 72 -10.46 -22.69 3.78
N VAL A 73 -10.80 -21.40 3.70
CA VAL A 73 -11.83 -20.88 2.77
C VAL A 73 -11.25 -20.81 1.34
N SER A 74 -11.30 -21.93 0.63
CA SER A 74 -10.70 -22.07 -0.70
C SER A 74 -11.43 -21.29 -1.80
N SER A 75 -12.73 -21.00 -1.62
CA SER A 75 -13.57 -20.28 -2.59
C SER A 75 -13.07 -18.86 -2.90
N ILE A 76 -12.40 -18.21 -1.95
CA ILE A 76 -11.86 -16.84 -2.10
C ILE A 76 -10.36 -16.82 -2.42
N LYS A 77 -9.71 -17.99 -2.64
CA LYS A 77 -8.27 -18.09 -2.92
C LYS A 77 -7.83 -17.21 -4.09
N GLU A 78 -8.64 -17.17 -5.15
CA GLU A 78 -8.35 -16.36 -6.33
C GLU A 78 -8.53 -14.86 -6.09
N ILE A 79 -9.54 -14.47 -5.30
CA ILE A 79 -9.76 -13.08 -4.90
C ILE A 79 -8.56 -12.61 -4.08
N TYR A 80 -8.15 -13.39 -3.09
CA TYR A 80 -6.94 -13.12 -2.31
C TYR A 80 -5.70 -12.91 -3.19
N ARG A 81 -5.47 -13.81 -4.17
CA ARG A 81 -4.31 -13.71 -5.07
C ARG A 81 -4.36 -12.46 -5.94
N ASP A 82 -5.52 -12.07 -6.42
CA ASP A 82 -5.70 -10.82 -7.18
C ASP A 82 -5.43 -9.60 -6.30
N PHE A 83 -6.02 -9.55 -5.10
CA PHE A 83 -5.77 -8.49 -4.13
C PHE A 83 -4.28 -8.36 -3.82
N LEU A 84 -3.61 -9.47 -3.50
CA LEU A 84 -2.16 -9.46 -3.24
C LEU A 84 -1.35 -9.00 -4.47
N SER A 85 -1.75 -9.42 -5.68
CA SER A 85 -1.10 -9.02 -6.93
C SER A 85 -1.22 -7.53 -7.22
N ILE A 86 -2.28 -6.88 -6.74
CA ILE A 86 -2.58 -5.47 -6.96
C ILE A 86 -2.04 -4.60 -5.83
N THR A 87 -2.32 -4.98 -4.58
CA THR A 87 -1.99 -4.17 -3.41
C THR A 87 -0.48 -4.08 -3.18
N LEU A 88 0.26 -5.18 -3.35
CA LEU A 88 1.71 -5.18 -3.12
C LEU A 88 2.47 -4.16 -4.00
N PRO A 89 2.24 -4.07 -5.33
CA PRO A 89 2.88 -3.04 -6.13
C PRO A 89 2.36 -1.62 -5.88
N MET A 90 1.10 -1.47 -5.45
CA MET A 90 0.55 -0.19 -4.98
C MET A 90 1.28 0.30 -3.73
N GLU A 91 1.49 -0.57 -2.74
CA GLU A 91 2.29 -0.25 -1.55
C GLU A 91 3.74 0.09 -1.93
N GLY A 92 4.33 -0.63 -2.90
CA GLY A 92 5.65 -0.29 -3.43
C GLY A 92 5.73 1.16 -3.97
N LEU A 93 4.68 1.62 -4.66
CA LEU A 93 4.55 3.02 -5.10
C LEU A 93 4.44 3.97 -3.91
N VAL A 94 3.52 3.71 -2.98
CA VAL A 94 3.28 4.55 -1.80
C VAL A 94 4.56 4.71 -0.98
N THR A 95 5.22 3.61 -0.62
CA THR A 95 6.48 3.61 0.12
C THR A 95 7.54 4.43 -0.61
N THR A 96 7.74 4.18 -1.90
CA THR A 96 8.83 4.82 -2.65
C THR A 96 8.60 6.32 -2.82
N VAL A 97 7.39 6.72 -3.24
CA VAL A 97 7.06 8.13 -3.45
C VAL A 97 7.10 8.90 -2.13
N PHE A 98 6.51 8.35 -1.07
CA PHE A 98 6.49 8.99 0.24
C PHE A 98 7.91 9.25 0.76
N TRP A 99 8.75 8.21 0.88
CA TRP A 99 10.07 8.36 1.46
C TRP A 99 11.02 9.19 0.59
N THR A 100 10.86 9.16 -0.74
CA THR A 100 11.61 10.03 -1.65
C THR A 100 11.25 11.49 -1.41
N LEU A 101 9.96 11.84 -1.45
CA LEU A 101 9.55 13.24 -1.28
C LEU A 101 9.78 13.74 0.14
N ASN A 102 9.49 12.94 1.17
CA ASN A 102 9.72 13.30 2.56
C ASN A 102 11.20 13.47 2.92
N SER A 103 12.12 12.76 2.24
CA SER A 103 13.57 12.95 2.45
C SER A 103 14.11 14.20 1.74
N ILE A 104 13.50 14.62 0.62
CA ILE A 104 13.85 15.86 -0.08
C ILE A 104 13.32 17.07 0.71
N ASP A 105 12.01 17.11 0.93
CA ASP A 105 11.32 18.16 1.70
C ASP A 105 9.95 17.63 2.17
N PRO A 106 9.76 17.42 3.50
CA PRO A 106 8.49 16.98 4.06
C PRO A 106 7.28 17.86 3.71
N THR A 107 7.48 19.15 3.43
CA THR A 107 6.41 20.10 3.07
C THR A 107 5.84 19.89 1.67
N LEU A 108 6.49 19.04 0.86
CA LEU A 108 5.92 18.55 -0.40
C LEU A 108 4.68 17.67 -0.16
N LEU A 109 4.65 16.96 0.97
CA LEU A 109 3.58 16.02 1.34
C LEU A 109 2.69 16.53 2.47
N LYS A 110 3.25 17.35 3.36
CA LYS A 110 2.58 17.82 4.59
C LYS A 110 2.16 19.26 4.46
N ASN A 111 1.06 19.63 5.11
CA ASN A 111 0.63 21.03 5.18
C ASN A 111 1.75 21.90 5.75
N LYS A 112 2.17 22.92 4.99
CA LYS A 112 3.33 23.75 5.31
C LYS A 112 3.13 24.56 6.59
N GLU A 113 1.93 25.06 6.86
CA GLU A 113 1.64 25.88 8.03
C GLU A 113 1.74 25.04 9.31
N LEU A 114 1.04 23.90 9.34
CA LEU A 114 1.14 22.93 10.44
C LEU A 114 2.57 22.43 10.63
N TYR A 115 3.28 22.16 9.52
CA TYR A 115 4.67 21.74 9.59
C TYR A 115 5.55 22.88 10.16
N THR A 116 5.36 24.12 9.77
CA THR A 116 6.18 25.22 10.31
C THR A 116 5.84 25.52 11.78
N ALA A 117 4.60 25.25 12.20
CA ALA A 117 4.14 25.34 13.60
C ALA A 117 4.63 24.19 14.50
N GLY A 118 5.45 23.26 13.99
CA GLY A 118 6.01 22.15 14.77
C GLY A 118 5.10 20.92 14.88
N VAL A 119 3.94 20.91 14.20
CA VAL A 119 3.08 19.71 14.15
C VAL A 119 3.78 18.65 13.29
N ARG A 120 4.11 17.52 13.89
CA ARG A 120 4.86 16.42 13.26
C ARG A 120 4.14 15.11 13.52
N THR A 121 3.90 14.34 12.46
CA THR A 121 3.50 12.94 12.59
C THR A 121 4.67 12.14 13.19
N PRO A 122 4.46 11.40 14.29
CA PRO A 122 5.52 10.59 14.88
C PRO A 122 6.04 9.54 13.90
N LEU A 123 7.33 9.21 13.98
CA LEU A 123 7.97 8.26 13.04
C LEU A 123 7.25 6.90 13.01
N ILE A 124 6.79 6.41 14.16
CA ILE A 124 6.06 5.14 14.23
C ILE A 124 4.78 5.16 13.40
N CYS A 125 4.10 6.30 13.35
CA CYS A 125 2.89 6.49 12.56
C CYS A 125 3.23 6.58 11.07
N GLU A 126 4.33 7.26 10.72
CA GLU A 126 4.82 7.33 9.33
C GLU A 126 5.17 5.95 8.78
N VAL A 127 5.91 5.13 9.53
CA VAL A 127 6.25 3.77 9.08
C VAL A 127 5.02 2.86 9.06
N SER A 128 4.06 3.06 9.96
CA SER A 128 2.79 2.30 9.98
C SER A 128 1.91 2.58 8.76
N LEU A 129 1.97 3.81 8.24
CA LEU A 129 1.25 4.22 7.04
C LEU A 129 1.98 3.86 5.74
N HIS A 130 3.31 3.96 5.70
CA HIS A 130 4.05 3.99 4.44
C HIS A 130 5.05 2.84 4.25
N LEU A 131 5.41 2.08 5.28
CA LEU A 131 6.46 1.05 5.17
C LEU A 131 5.99 -0.33 5.65
N PHE A 132 5.36 -0.41 6.82
CA PHE A 132 4.85 -1.67 7.36
C PHE A 132 3.83 -2.35 6.46
N PRO A 133 2.89 -1.64 5.79
CA PRO A 133 1.98 -2.24 4.81
C PRO A 133 2.72 -2.96 3.68
N PHE A 134 3.79 -2.34 3.16
CA PHE A 134 4.64 -2.95 2.15
C PHE A 134 5.38 -4.20 2.68
N ILE A 135 6.01 -4.09 3.85
CA ILE A 135 6.77 -5.20 4.46
C ILE A 135 5.86 -6.39 4.76
N VAL A 136 4.67 -6.16 5.32
CA VAL A 136 3.76 -7.26 5.68
C VAL A 136 3.26 -7.99 4.45
N LEU A 137 3.00 -7.30 3.34
CA LEU A 137 2.62 -7.94 2.08
C LEU A 137 3.80 -8.70 1.44
N LEU A 138 5.03 -8.19 1.55
CA LEU A 138 6.24 -8.92 1.11
C LEU A 138 6.40 -10.24 1.88
N VAL A 139 6.12 -10.25 3.18
CA VAL A 139 6.12 -11.45 4.00
C VAL A 139 4.95 -12.37 3.61
N ASP A 140 3.77 -11.80 3.37
CA ASP A 140 2.56 -12.55 3.10
C ASP A 140 2.59 -13.31 1.76
N GLN A 141 3.21 -12.73 0.72
CA GLN A 141 3.36 -13.39 -0.59
C GLN A 141 4.26 -14.63 -0.59
N VAL A 142 5.08 -14.82 0.46
CA VAL A 142 5.91 -16.03 0.58
C VAL A 142 5.01 -17.26 0.70
N GLY A 143 5.16 -18.18 -0.25
CA GLY A 143 4.32 -19.38 -0.40
C GLY A 143 3.09 -19.19 -1.27
N VAL A 144 2.88 -17.99 -1.83
CA VAL A 144 1.74 -17.67 -2.69
C VAL A 144 2.23 -17.47 -4.11
N ASN A 145 1.61 -18.17 -5.06
CA ASN A 145 1.92 -18.01 -6.47
C ASN A 145 1.23 -16.75 -7.02
N ILE A 146 1.94 -15.63 -7.05
CA ILE A 146 1.48 -14.40 -7.74
C ILE A 146 1.70 -14.59 -9.24
N TYR A 147 0.70 -14.23 -10.04
CA TYR A 147 0.73 -14.48 -11.47
C TYR A 147 0.05 -13.39 -12.28
N GLU A 148 0.42 -13.37 -13.56
CA GLU A 148 0.03 -12.32 -14.49
C GLU A 148 -1.40 -12.49 -14.97
N LYS A 149 -2.20 -11.42 -14.84
CA LYS A 149 -3.53 -11.33 -15.45
C LYS A 149 -3.73 -9.97 -16.08
N LYS A 150 -4.36 -9.95 -17.27
CA LYS A 150 -4.72 -8.71 -17.98
C LYS A 150 -5.51 -7.75 -17.08
N ARG A 151 -6.41 -8.26 -16.25
CA ARG A 151 -7.22 -7.45 -15.32
C ARG A 151 -6.41 -6.64 -14.31
N HIS A 152 -5.21 -7.07 -13.93
CA HIS A 152 -4.36 -6.28 -13.03
C HIS A 152 -3.84 -5.01 -13.72
N TYR A 153 -3.44 -5.11 -15.00
CA TYR A 153 -3.04 -3.94 -15.79
C TYR A 153 -4.21 -2.97 -16.00
N TRP A 154 -5.40 -3.50 -16.32
CA TRP A 154 -6.61 -2.68 -16.41
C TRP A 154 -6.90 -1.97 -15.09
N PHE A 155 -6.78 -2.68 -13.96
CA PHE A 155 -6.94 -2.07 -12.64
C PHE A 155 -5.97 -0.90 -12.44
N PHE A 156 -4.67 -1.08 -12.68
CA PHE A 156 -3.69 -0.01 -12.47
C PHE A 156 -3.97 1.22 -13.35
N GLY A 157 -4.32 1.02 -14.62
CA GLY A 157 -4.65 2.10 -15.55
C GLY A 157 -5.94 2.84 -15.15
N ILE A 158 -7.02 2.10 -14.90
CA ILE A 158 -8.33 2.66 -14.50
C ILE A 158 -8.23 3.35 -13.15
N PHE A 159 -7.53 2.75 -12.18
CA PHE A 159 -7.32 3.34 -10.87
C PHE A 159 -6.55 4.65 -10.98
N GLY A 160 -5.41 4.67 -11.69
CA GLY A 160 -4.61 5.89 -11.87
C GLY A 160 -5.40 7.02 -12.53
N PHE A 161 -6.16 6.72 -13.59
CA PHE A 161 -7.00 7.69 -14.27
C PHE A 161 -8.14 8.21 -13.38
N THR A 162 -8.87 7.31 -12.73
CA THR A 162 -9.95 7.68 -11.80
C THR A 162 -9.42 8.53 -10.66
N TYR A 163 -8.28 8.13 -10.07
CA TYR A 163 -7.66 8.87 -8.98
C TYR A 163 -7.24 10.28 -9.41
N PHE A 164 -6.71 10.44 -10.62
CA PHE A 164 -6.39 11.75 -11.19
C PHE A 164 -7.62 12.67 -11.27
N ILE A 165 -8.78 12.15 -11.68
CA ILE A 165 -10.04 12.91 -11.70
C ILE A 165 -10.46 13.28 -10.27
N VAL A 166 -10.44 12.30 -9.35
CA VAL A 166 -10.86 12.47 -7.95
C VAL A 166 -10.05 13.56 -7.26
N ILE A 167 -8.72 13.55 -7.36
CA ILE A 167 -7.89 14.57 -6.70
C ILE A 167 -8.10 15.98 -7.25
N HIS A 168 -8.42 16.12 -8.55
CA HIS A 168 -8.77 17.41 -9.14
C HIS A 168 -10.16 17.89 -8.69
N HIS A 169 -11.11 16.96 -8.57
CA HIS A 169 -12.43 17.28 -8.03
C HIS A 169 -12.33 17.79 -6.60
N PHE A 170 -11.61 17.08 -5.73
CA PHE A 170 -11.44 17.49 -4.33
C PHE A 170 -10.59 18.75 -4.18
N GLN A 171 -9.61 19.00 -5.07
CA GLN A 171 -8.92 20.28 -5.03
C GLN A 171 -9.85 21.46 -5.29
N LYS A 172 -10.81 21.34 -6.23
CA LYS A 172 -11.78 22.41 -6.50
C LYS A 172 -12.71 22.67 -5.30
N LEU A 173 -13.04 21.62 -4.53
CA LEU A 173 -13.90 21.75 -3.35
C LEU A 173 -13.17 22.35 -2.15
N ASN A 174 -11.89 22.00 -1.99
CA ASN A 174 -11.11 22.36 -0.81
C ASN A 174 -10.25 23.63 -1.00
N ASP A 175 -10.15 24.13 -2.23
CA ASP A 175 -9.14 25.13 -2.66
C ASP A 175 -7.70 24.76 -2.22
N TYR A 176 -7.46 23.45 -2.08
CA TYR A 176 -6.26 22.91 -1.48
C TYR A 176 -5.91 21.56 -2.12
N TRP A 177 -4.63 21.38 -2.44
CA TRP A 177 -4.13 20.09 -2.91
C TRP A 177 -3.82 19.18 -1.74
N ILE A 178 -4.44 18.00 -1.70
CA ILE A 178 -4.15 16.95 -0.71
C ILE A 178 -2.66 16.61 -0.63
N TYR A 179 -1.95 16.75 -1.75
CA TYR A 179 -0.50 16.73 -1.83
C TYR A 179 0.00 18.11 -2.27
N PRO A 180 0.57 18.92 -1.36
CA PRO A 180 1.00 20.28 -1.67
C PRO A 180 1.85 20.41 -2.92
N PHE A 181 2.72 19.43 -3.19
CA PHE A 181 3.59 19.46 -4.37
C PHE A 181 2.83 19.53 -5.72
N LEU A 182 1.59 19.03 -5.77
CA LEU A 182 0.75 19.12 -6.97
C LEU A 182 0.37 20.57 -7.30
N GLY A 183 0.32 21.45 -6.30
CA GLY A 183 0.08 22.88 -6.47
C GLY A 183 1.14 23.57 -7.33
N TYR A 184 2.37 23.08 -7.31
CA TYR A 184 3.49 23.62 -8.10
C TYR A 184 3.55 23.08 -9.54
N MET A 185 2.64 22.18 -9.91
CA MET A 185 2.64 21.50 -11.21
C MET A 185 1.53 22.02 -12.12
N THR A 186 1.83 22.15 -13.42
CA THR A 186 0.80 22.35 -14.45
C THR A 186 -0.03 21.07 -14.61
N ILE A 187 -1.22 21.19 -15.22
CA ILE A 187 -2.07 20.02 -15.52
C ILE A 187 -1.34 18.94 -16.31
N LEU A 188 -0.50 19.34 -17.27
CA LEU A 188 0.31 18.42 -18.08
C LEU A 188 1.34 17.67 -17.22
N MET A 189 2.04 18.38 -16.33
CA MET A 189 3.01 17.77 -15.40
C MET A 189 2.32 16.77 -14.47
N ARG A 190 1.12 17.08 -13.97
CA ARG A 190 0.34 16.14 -13.13
C ARG A 190 -0.11 14.90 -13.92
N ALA A 191 -0.51 15.07 -15.17
CA ALA A 191 -0.88 13.94 -16.03
C ALA A 191 0.33 13.02 -16.30
N VAL A 192 1.50 13.61 -16.60
CA VAL A 192 2.76 12.88 -16.78
C VAL A 192 3.17 12.17 -15.49
N LEU A 193 3.01 12.80 -14.33
CA LEU A 193 3.27 12.19 -13.02
C LEU A 193 2.40 10.95 -12.80
N VAL A 194 1.08 11.04 -13.03
CA VAL A 194 0.19 9.89 -12.86
C VAL A 194 0.52 8.77 -13.85
N PHE A 195 0.79 9.11 -15.11
CA PHE A 195 1.23 8.12 -16.09
C PHE A 195 2.51 7.41 -15.65
N THR A 196 3.49 8.17 -15.15
CA THR A 196 4.75 7.63 -14.63
C THR A 196 4.51 6.74 -13.40
N ALA A 197 3.63 7.14 -12.48
CA ALA A 197 3.26 6.35 -11.31
C ALA A 197 2.61 5.01 -11.71
N VAL A 198 1.72 5.01 -12.71
CA VAL A 198 1.12 3.77 -13.26
C VAL A 198 2.19 2.86 -13.86
N LEU A 199 3.11 3.41 -14.65
CA LEU A 199 4.24 2.63 -15.19
C LEU A 199 5.13 2.05 -14.08
N LEU A 200 5.37 2.82 -13.02
CA LEU A 200 6.16 2.38 -11.87
C LEU A 200 5.46 1.24 -11.12
N VAL A 201 4.14 1.32 -10.90
CA VAL A 201 3.34 0.23 -10.31
C VAL A 201 3.41 -1.03 -11.19
N VAL A 202 3.32 -0.88 -12.51
CA VAL A 202 3.52 -2.00 -13.45
C VAL A 202 4.92 -2.60 -13.32
N GLY A 203 5.94 -1.76 -13.18
CA GLY A 203 7.32 -2.19 -12.90
C GLY A 203 7.43 -3.00 -11.61
N TYR A 204 6.89 -2.48 -10.51
CA TYR A 204 6.81 -3.21 -9.23
C TYR A 204 6.04 -4.51 -9.34
N TYR A 205 4.93 -4.52 -10.07
CA TYR A 205 4.13 -5.72 -10.27
C TYR A 205 4.94 -6.83 -10.94
N LYS A 206 5.68 -6.50 -12.01
CA LYS A 206 6.60 -7.43 -12.68
C LYS A 206 7.72 -7.88 -11.74
N LEU A 207 8.33 -6.94 -11.00
CA LEU A 207 9.41 -7.23 -10.05
C LEU A 207 8.95 -8.22 -8.96
N PHE A 208 7.82 -7.97 -8.31
CA PHE A 208 7.32 -8.81 -7.23
C PHE A 208 6.82 -10.16 -7.70
N MET A 209 6.30 -10.27 -8.93
CA MET A 209 6.06 -11.58 -9.54
C MET A 209 7.34 -12.39 -9.68
N GLN A 210 8.44 -11.79 -10.15
CA GLN A 210 9.72 -12.49 -10.24
C GLN A 210 10.26 -12.86 -8.87
N PHE A 211 10.17 -11.94 -7.90
CA PHE A 211 10.55 -12.20 -6.52
C PHE A 211 9.76 -13.37 -5.92
N SER A 212 8.43 -13.42 -6.11
CA SER A 212 7.56 -14.52 -5.69
C SER A 212 7.98 -15.85 -6.34
N ARG A 213 8.28 -15.87 -7.64
CA ARG A 213 8.75 -17.08 -8.34
C ARG A 213 10.08 -17.59 -7.77
N VAL A 214 11.06 -16.71 -7.56
CA VAL A 214 12.38 -17.08 -7.03
C VAL A 214 12.28 -17.59 -5.60
N THR A 215 11.54 -16.88 -4.74
CA THR A 215 11.36 -17.27 -3.34
C THR A 215 10.61 -18.59 -3.22
N ASN A 216 9.52 -18.79 -3.96
CA ASN A 216 8.73 -20.02 -3.90
C ASN A 216 9.45 -21.23 -4.49
N THR A 217 10.26 -21.06 -5.55
CA THR A 217 11.04 -22.18 -6.12
C THR A 217 12.15 -22.65 -5.18
N ARG A 218 12.76 -21.75 -4.40
CA ARG A 218 13.78 -22.11 -3.41
C ARG A 218 13.17 -22.75 -2.16
N MET A 219 11.99 -22.30 -1.72
CA MET A 219 11.36 -22.78 -0.48
C MET A 219 10.57 -24.09 -0.64
N TYR A 220 10.03 -24.38 -1.83
CA TYR A 220 9.21 -25.59 -2.05
C TYR A 220 9.82 -26.46 -3.16
N PRO A 221 10.52 -27.56 -2.82
CA PRO A 221 11.01 -28.54 -3.78
C PRO A 221 9.88 -29.11 -4.65
N LYS A 222 10.20 -29.58 -5.87
CA LYS A 222 9.24 -30.03 -6.90
C LYS A 222 8.15 -31.00 -6.40
N THR A 223 8.38 -31.75 -5.33
CA THR A 223 7.44 -32.70 -4.73
C THR A 223 6.27 -32.04 -3.97
N LEU A 224 6.41 -30.80 -3.47
CA LEU A 224 5.34 -30.06 -2.78
C LEU A 224 4.52 -29.15 -3.70
N LYS A 225 4.94 -28.91 -4.95
CA LYS A 225 4.26 -28.02 -5.91
C LYS A 225 2.82 -28.42 -6.20
N LYS A 226 2.48 -29.71 -6.15
CA LYS A 226 1.13 -30.22 -6.43
C LYS A 226 0.05 -29.78 -5.43
N LYS A 227 0.43 -29.33 -4.23
CA LYS A 227 -0.51 -28.87 -3.18
C LYS A 227 -0.72 -27.34 -3.15
N LEU A 228 0.09 -26.57 -3.88
CA LEU A 228 0.03 -25.10 -3.87
C LEU A 228 -0.62 -24.52 -5.13
N MET A 229 -0.77 -25.30 -6.20
CA MET A 229 -1.67 -25.01 -7.33
C MET A 229 -3.10 -25.22 -6.85
#